data_AF-A0A524JH92-F1
#
_entry.id   AF-A0A524JH92-F1
#
_cell.length_a   1.000
_cell.length_b   1.000
_cell.length_c   1.000
_cell.angle_alpha   90.00
_cell.angle_beta   90.00
_cell.angle_gamma   90.00
#
_symmetry.space_group_name_H-M   'P 1'
#
loop_
_entity.id
_entity.type
_entity.pdbx_description
1 polymer ?
#
loop_
_entity_poly.entity_id
_entity_poly.type
_entity_poly.pdbx_seq_one_letter_code
_entity_poly.pdbx_strand_id
1 'polypeptide(L)'
;MRKIFLISFLLAIVVKTYSQYPGKVEIAMLPGEYWWGGLGAIGHNTPYDSQTIVGHDLWGDNKGNQAQPLLLSNKGRYVWSESPIKYSFDRGEIVVTNRAGEIKFGTAGKNLRDAYNHAVANFFPPNGKIPEPLLFTKPQYNTWIELTYNQNEDDILEYAQAIIDEGYPPGVLMIDDNWQESYGTWAFSARRFKDPKGMIKKLHDMGFQVMVWVCPFVSADTAVFRHLAKEGMLLLDSARTPKVLWTNTINKAALIRRCNGASACLDLS
;
A
#
# COMPACT_ATOMS: atom_id res chain seq x y z
N MET A 1 19.01 53.82 42.05
CA MET A 1 19.53 53.45 40.72
C MET A 1 19.83 51.95 40.70
N ARG A 2 19.02 51.14 40.01
CA ARG A 2 19.25 49.70 39.84
C ARG A 2 18.94 49.39 38.37
N LYS A 3 19.98 49.17 37.56
CA LYS A 3 19.83 48.81 36.14
C LYS A 3 19.67 47.29 36.06
N ILE A 4 18.51 46.82 35.61
CA ILE A 4 18.26 45.42 35.29
C ILE A 4 18.63 45.25 33.81
N PHE A 5 19.63 44.43 33.51
CA PHE A 5 19.94 43.99 32.14
C PHE A 5 19.07 42.78 31.83
N LEU A 6 18.11 42.93 30.91
CA LEU A 6 17.43 41.81 30.28
C LEU A 6 18.31 41.33 29.12
N ILE A 7 18.86 40.11 29.22
CA ILE A 7 19.51 39.42 28.11
C ILE A 7 18.45 38.51 27.49
N SER A 8 17.97 38.89 26.30
CA SER A 8 17.07 38.07 25.49
C SER A 8 17.88 36.98 24.80
N PHE A 9 17.75 35.73 25.26
CA PHE A 9 18.27 34.56 24.55
C PHE A 9 17.36 34.27 23.35
N LEU A 10 17.80 34.57 22.13
CA LEU A 10 17.11 34.17 20.92
C LEU A 10 17.36 32.67 20.70
N LEU A 11 16.37 31.84 21.02
CA LEU A 11 16.41 30.41 20.74
C LEU A 11 16.21 30.21 19.23
N ALA A 12 17.30 29.95 18.51
CA ALA A 12 17.24 29.58 17.10
C ALA A 12 16.60 28.19 16.97
N ILE A 13 15.33 28.15 16.62
CA ILE A 13 14.65 26.92 16.20
C ILE A 13 15.25 26.52 14.86
N VAL A 14 16.14 25.52 14.88
CA VAL A 14 16.59 24.87 13.65
C VAL A 14 15.44 24.00 13.16
N VAL A 15 14.60 24.57 12.30
CA VAL A 15 13.66 23.78 11.48
C VAL A 15 14.54 22.92 10.58
N LYS A 16 14.50 21.59 10.75
CA LYS A 16 15.04 20.65 9.78
C LYS A 16 14.21 20.79 8.50
N THR A 17 14.62 21.71 7.63
CA THR A 17 14.14 21.74 6.25
C THR A 17 14.59 20.44 5.60
N TYR A 18 13.63 19.57 5.26
CA TYR A 18 13.91 18.42 4.40
C TYR A 18 14.53 18.97 3.11
N SER A 19 15.77 18.56 2.85
CA SER A 19 16.49 18.92 1.63
C SER A 19 15.63 18.52 0.42
N GLN A 20 15.24 19.51 -0.37
CA GLN A 20 14.45 19.36 -1.60
C GLN A 20 15.35 19.04 -2.81
N TYR A 21 16.56 18.52 -2.56
CA TYR A 21 17.51 18.17 -3.61
C TYR A 21 17.37 16.69 -3.97
N PRO A 22 17.23 16.35 -5.26
CA PRO A 22 17.20 14.96 -5.70
C PRO A 22 18.52 14.28 -5.35
N GLY A 23 18.42 13.14 -4.66
CA GLY A 23 19.55 12.26 -4.38
C GLY A 23 19.95 11.48 -5.64
N LYS A 24 21.26 11.26 -5.81
CA LYS A 24 21.81 10.37 -6.83
C LYS A 24 22.94 9.54 -6.22
N VAL A 25 22.91 8.24 -6.48
CA VAL A 25 23.96 7.29 -6.09
C VAL A 25 24.34 6.49 -7.32
N GLU A 26 25.65 6.34 -7.54
CA GLU A 26 26.23 5.50 -8.58
C GLU A 26 27.06 4.41 -7.92
N ILE A 27 26.83 3.16 -8.30
CA ILE A 27 27.44 2.00 -7.66
C ILE A 27 28.00 1.09 -8.75
N ALA A 28 29.30 0.82 -8.70
CA ALA A 28 29.90 -0.27 -9.46
C ALA A 28 29.64 -1.62 -8.76
N MET A 29 29.22 -2.61 -9.53
CA MET A 29 29.05 -3.99 -9.04
C MET A 29 30.40 -4.63 -8.73
N LEU A 30 30.42 -5.44 -7.67
CA LEU A 30 31.57 -6.25 -7.29
C LEU A 30 31.57 -7.59 -8.07
N PRO A 31 32.73 -8.26 -8.21
CA PRO A 31 32.78 -9.59 -8.80
C PRO A 31 31.88 -10.60 -8.08
N GLY A 32 31.04 -11.31 -8.84
CA GLY A 32 30.09 -12.30 -8.31
C GLY A 32 29.02 -11.71 -7.41
N GLU A 33 28.68 -10.43 -7.62
CA GLU A 33 27.61 -9.75 -6.91
C GLU A 33 26.27 -9.86 -7.64
N TYR A 34 25.22 -9.98 -6.84
CA TYR A 34 23.83 -10.09 -7.24
C TYR A 34 22.98 -9.15 -6.38
N TRP A 35 21.96 -8.52 -6.98
CA TRP A 35 21.07 -7.58 -6.32
C TRP A 35 19.59 -7.98 -6.41
N TRP A 36 18.82 -7.67 -5.35
CA TRP A 36 17.38 -7.90 -5.23
C TRP A 36 16.67 -6.63 -4.75
N GLY A 37 15.37 -6.54 -4.99
CA GLY A 37 14.50 -5.50 -4.43
C GLY A 37 13.75 -4.68 -5.48
N GLY A 38 13.19 -3.55 -5.07
CA GLY A 38 12.38 -2.70 -5.94
C GLY A 38 10.93 -3.17 -6.06
N LEU A 39 10.60 -3.80 -7.19
CA LEU A 39 9.22 -4.12 -7.58
C LEU A 39 8.85 -5.60 -7.33
N GLY A 40 7.83 -5.84 -6.51
CA GLY A 40 7.34 -7.19 -6.24
C GLY A 40 6.79 -7.91 -7.48
N ALA A 41 6.11 -7.19 -8.37
CA ALA A 41 5.48 -7.74 -9.58
C ALA A 41 6.48 -8.42 -10.55
N ILE A 42 7.75 -8.01 -10.51
CA ILE A 42 8.81 -8.50 -11.39
C ILE A 42 9.94 -9.18 -10.60
N GLY A 43 9.65 -9.63 -9.37
CA GLY A 43 10.65 -10.29 -8.53
C GLY A 43 11.30 -11.51 -9.18
N HIS A 44 10.60 -12.20 -10.10
CA HIS A 44 11.14 -13.31 -10.88
C HIS A 44 12.29 -12.93 -11.83
N ASN A 45 12.46 -11.63 -12.14
CA ASN A 45 13.59 -11.12 -12.92
C ASN A 45 14.85 -10.87 -12.07
N THR A 46 14.78 -11.14 -10.76
CA THR A 46 15.93 -11.03 -9.84
C THR A 46 16.53 -12.42 -9.55
N PRO A 47 17.82 -12.51 -9.21
CA PRO A 47 18.77 -11.41 -8.99
C PRO A 47 19.19 -10.68 -10.26
N TYR A 48 19.44 -9.38 -10.12
CA TYR A 48 20.18 -8.60 -11.11
C TYR A 48 21.68 -8.85 -10.96
N ASP A 49 22.36 -9.05 -12.08
CA ASP A 49 23.78 -9.36 -12.17
C ASP A 49 24.54 -8.35 -13.05
N SER A 50 25.85 -8.58 -13.23
CA SER A 50 26.72 -7.71 -14.05
C SER A 50 26.36 -7.65 -15.54
N GLN A 51 25.45 -8.48 -16.04
CA GLN A 51 25.01 -8.48 -17.44
C GLN A 51 23.61 -7.88 -17.61
N THR A 52 22.92 -7.61 -16.51
CA THR A 52 21.56 -7.09 -16.50
C THR A 52 21.51 -5.68 -17.09
N ILE A 53 20.50 -5.42 -17.93
CA ILE A 53 20.14 -4.10 -18.44
C ILE A 53 18.66 -3.87 -18.15
N VAL A 54 18.35 -3.03 -17.17
CA VAL A 54 16.96 -2.76 -16.76
C VAL A 54 16.84 -1.40 -16.06
N GLY A 55 15.65 -0.79 -16.09
CA GLY A 55 15.37 0.44 -15.36
C GLY A 55 13.92 0.51 -14.89
N HIS A 56 13.74 0.97 -13.66
CA HIS A 56 12.43 1.09 -13.02
C HIS A 56 12.33 2.41 -12.26
N ASP A 57 11.24 3.16 -12.47
CA ASP A 57 10.89 4.35 -11.69
C ASP A 57 9.72 3.99 -10.78
N LEU A 58 9.98 3.87 -9.47
CA LEU A 58 8.93 3.53 -8.49
C LEU A 58 7.96 4.69 -8.24
N TRP A 59 8.25 5.88 -8.79
CA TRP A 59 7.34 7.01 -8.68
C TRP A 59 6.16 6.85 -9.64
N GLY A 60 5.02 6.42 -9.10
CA GLY A 60 3.77 6.31 -9.84
C GLY A 60 3.65 5.07 -10.74
N ASP A 61 4.69 4.22 -10.81
CA ASP A 61 4.64 2.92 -11.47
C ASP A 61 5.19 1.83 -10.54
N ASN A 62 4.27 1.10 -9.92
CA ASN A 62 4.58 -0.05 -9.08
C ASN A 62 4.33 -1.39 -9.81
N LYS A 63 4.17 -1.35 -11.15
CA LYS A 63 3.80 -2.50 -12.00
C LYS A 63 2.55 -3.24 -11.53
N GLY A 64 1.62 -2.53 -10.88
CA GLY A 64 0.36 -3.07 -10.40
C GLY A 64 0.46 -3.86 -9.10
N ASN A 65 1.59 -3.82 -8.39
CA ASN A 65 1.77 -4.51 -7.11
C ASN A 65 2.66 -3.69 -6.15
N GLN A 66 3.09 -4.27 -5.04
CA GLN A 66 3.91 -3.60 -4.04
C GLN A 66 5.29 -3.20 -4.60
N ALA A 67 5.72 -2.00 -4.24
CA ALA A 67 7.07 -1.47 -4.51
C ALA A 67 7.73 -1.12 -3.18
N GLN A 68 9.03 -1.38 -3.07
CA GLN A 68 9.85 -1.05 -1.91
C GLN A 68 11.09 -0.28 -2.39
N PRO A 69 11.36 0.93 -1.87
CA PRO A 69 12.57 1.70 -2.19
C PRO A 69 13.82 1.13 -1.50
N LEU A 70 14.02 -0.18 -1.61
CA LEU A 70 15.08 -0.96 -1.00
C LEU A 70 15.73 -1.85 -2.07
N LEU A 71 17.05 -1.77 -2.19
CA LEU A 71 17.86 -2.73 -2.95
C LEU A 71 18.88 -3.38 -2.01
N LEU A 72 19.11 -4.68 -2.18
CA LEU A 72 19.99 -5.48 -1.33
C LEU A 72 20.92 -6.35 -2.17
N SER A 73 22.14 -6.56 -1.69
CA SER A 73 23.17 -7.33 -2.40
C SER A 73 23.66 -8.53 -1.59
N ASN A 74 24.06 -9.61 -2.29
CA ASN A 74 24.71 -10.77 -1.68
C ASN A 74 26.11 -10.48 -1.12
N LYS A 75 26.64 -9.27 -1.31
CA LYS A 75 27.90 -8.79 -0.73
C LYS A 75 27.69 -7.92 0.51
N GLY A 76 26.48 -7.91 1.08
CA GLY A 76 26.17 -7.11 2.26
C GLY A 76 25.93 -5.64 1.95
N ARG A 77 25.69 -5.26 0.69
CA ARG A 77 25.40 -3.87 0.32
C ARG A 77 23.90 -3.59 0.28
N TYR A 78 23.52 -2.35 0.52
CA TYR A 78 22.13 -1.90 0.48
C TYR A 78 22.00 -0.51 -0.14
N VAL A 79 20.79 -0.23 -0.64
CA VAL A 79 20.30 1.11 -0.96
C VAL A 79 18.92 1.27 -0.36
N TRP A 80 18.65 2.37 0.34
CA TRP A 80 17.38 2.71 0.98
C TRP A 80 17.02 4.17 0.75
N SER A 81 15.72 4.47 0.67
CA SER A 81 15.18 5.83 0.68
C SER A 81 13.79 5.81 1.29
N GLU A 82 13.45 6.82 2.10
CA GLU A 82 12.07 7.02 2.62
C GLU A 82 11.08 7.40 1.51
N SER A 83 11.59 7.86 0.37
CA SER A 83 10.80 8.22 -0.81
C SER A 83 11.01 7.22 -1.97
N PRO A 84 10.06 7.11 -2.92
CA PRO A 84 10.23 6.26 -4.09
C PRO A 84 11.52 6.58 -4.84
N ILE A 85 12.25 5.53 -5.23
CA ILE A 85 13.48 5.61 -6.02
C ILE A 85 13.21 5.26 -7.48
N LYS A 86 14.04 5.80 -8.38
CA LYS A 86 14.27 5.25 -9.71
C LYS A 86 15.62 4.58 -9.71
N TYR A 87 15.70 3.33 -10.16
CA TYR A 87 16.95 2.59 -10.26
C TYR A 87 17.14 1.99 -11.65
N SER A 88 18.39 1.87 -12.07
CA SER A 88 18.78 1.16 -13.29
C SER A 88 20.03 0.35 -13.08
N PHE A 89 20.09 -0.80 -13.75
CA PHE A 89 21.28 -1.61 -13.95
C PHE A 89 21.66 -1.53 -15.42
N ASP A 90 22.91 -1.24 -15.73
CA ASP A 90 23.46 -1.35 -17.07
C ASP A 90 24.86 -1.96 -16.99
N ARG A 91 24.98 -3.26 -17.31
CA ARG A 91 26.25 -3.99 -17.43
C ARG A 91 27.21 -3.79 -16.24
N GLY A 92 26.69 -3.91 -15.01
CA GLY A 92 27.47 -3.78 -13.78
C GLY A 92 27.54 -2.37 -13.19
N GLU A 93 26.95 -1.37 -13.85
CA GLU A 93 26.73 -0.04 -13.28
C GLU A 93 25.29 0.07 -12.75
N ILE A 94 25.16 0.56 -11.52
CA ILE A 94 23.87 0.80 -10.87
C ILE A 94 23.72 2.30 -10.65
N VAL A 95 22.62 2.86 -11.10
CA VAL A 95 22.28 4.27 -10.84
C VAL A 95 20.96 4.31 -10.08
N VAL A 96 20.95 4.97 -8.92
CA VAL A 96 19.75 5.18 -8.12
C VAL A 96 19.52 6.67 -7.93
N THR A 97 18.30 7.12 -8.16
CA THR A 97 17.87 8.51 -8.01
C THR A 97 16.54 8.59 -7.28
N ASN A 98 16.23 9.73 -6.66
CA ASN A 98 14.91 10.00 -6.10
C ASN A 98 14.51 11.46 -6.39
N ARG A 99 13.24 11.79 -6.18
CA ARG A 99 12.73 13.16 -6.39
C ARG A 99 12.82 14.03 -5.13
N ALA A 100 12.84 13.40 -3.96
CA ALA A 100 12.88 14.06 -2.66
C ALA A 100 13.52 13.13 -1.63
N GLY A 101 14.18 13.72 -0.63
CA GLY A 101 14.80 12.98 0.46
C GLY A 101 16.18 12.41 0.13
N GLU A 102 16.81 11.81 1.14
CA GLU A 102 18.15 11.22 1.02
C GLU A 102 18.07 9.77 0.50
N ILE A 103 19.03 9.39 -0.35
CA ILE A 103 19.30 7.98 -0.68
C ILE A 103 20.46 7.51 0.20
N LYS A 104 20.18 6.58 1.09
CA LYS A 104 21.19 5.93 1.94
C LYS A 104 21.72 4.71 1.24
N PHE A 105 23.04 4.60 1.11
CA PHE A 105 23.68 3.42 0.57
C PHE A 105 24.93 3.07 1.36
N GLY A 106 25.29 1.80 1.38
CA GLY A 106 26.49 1.36 2.08
C GLY A 106 26.64 -0.15 2.12
N THR A 107 27.65 -0.60 2.87
CA THR A 107 27.91 -2.01 3.15
C THR A 107 27.68 -2.28 4.64
N ALA A 108 26.81 -3.24 4.94
CA ALA A 108 26.55 -3.73 6.28
C ALA A 108 26.62 -5.27 6.29
N GLY A 109 27.77 -5.79 6.72
CA GLY A 109 28.06 -7.22 6.78
C GLY A 109 28.66 -7.78 5.49
N LYS A 110 28.47 -9.07 5.26
CA LYS A 110 29.17 -9.84 4.20
C LYS A 110 28.24 -10.55 3.23
N ASN A 111 26.95 -10.58 3.54
CA ASN A 111 25.96 -11.35 2.77
C ASN A 111 24.59 -10.64 2.75
N LEU A 112 23.65 -11.19 1.96
CA LEU A 112 22.31 -10.64 1.79
C LEU A 112 21.54 -10.50 3.11
N ARG A 113 21.66 -11.49 4.01
CA ARG A 113 20.98 -11.50 5.31
C ARG A 113 21.47 -10.35 6.19
N ASP A 114 22.78 -10.08 6.20
CA ASP A 114 23.34 -9.00 7.00
C ASP A 114 22.82 -7.63 6.53
N ALA A 115 22.80 -7.40 5.21
CA ALA A 115 22.28 -6.16 4.63
C ALA A 115 20.79 -5.98 4.94
N TYR A 116 19.99 -7.04 4.81
CA TYR A 116 18.57 -7.02 5.14
C TYR A 116 18.33 -6.70 6.62
N ASN A 117 19.03 -7.39 7.53
CA ASN A 117 18.91 -7.16 8.96
C ASN A 117 19.33 -5.74 9.36
N HIS A 118 20.36 -5.19 8.71
CA HIS A 118 20.74 -3.80 8.89
C HIS A 118 19.62 -2.85 8.44
N ALA A 119 19.02 -3.09 7.28
CA ALA A 119 17.91 -2.28 6.78
C ALA A 119 16.69 -2.34 7.71
N VAL A 120 16.30 -3.54 8.18
CA VAL A 120 15.25 -3.72 9.18
C VAL A 120 15.56 -2.92 10.45
N ALA A 121 16.76 -3.06 11.00
CA ALA A 121 17.10 -2.43 12.28
C ALA A 121 17.16 -0.88 12.21
N ASN A 122 17.50 -0.31 11.06
CA ASN A 122 17.80 1.12 10.94
C ASN A 122 16.72 1.93 10.19
N PHE A 123 15.94 1.29 9.33
CA PHE A 123 15.03 1.99 8.42
C PHE A 123 13.56 1.64 8.62
N PHE A 124 13.25 0.37 8.86
CA PHE A 124 11.87 -0.09 9.09
C PHE A 124 11.81 -1.07 10.27
N PRO A 125 12.20 -0.64 11.49
CA PRO A 125 12.20 -1.51 12.65
C PRO A 125 10.77 -1.97 12.96
N PRO A 126 10.55 -3.27 13.24
CA PRO A 126 9.24 -3.75 13.63
C PRO A 126 8.85 -3.10 14.96
N ASN A 127 7.58 -2.74 15.09
CA ASN A 127 7.04 -2.16 16.33
C ASN A 127 6.78 -3.20 17.44
N GLY A 128 7.20 -4.46 17.22
CA GLY A 128 7.00 -5.59 18.14
C GLY A 128 5.56 -6.11 18.23
N LYS A 129 4.62 -5.56 17.44
CA LYS A 129 3.24 -6.01 17.37
C LYS A 129 3.06 -6.91 16.16
N ILE A 130 2.44 -8.07 16.35
CA ILE A 130 1.97 -8.90 15.24
C ILE A 130 0.51 -8.55 14.92
N PRO A 131 0.05 -8.77 13.68
CA PRO A 131 -1.38 -8.75 13.38
C PRO A 131 -2.15 -9.77 14.23
N GLU A 132 -3.48 -9.68 14.20
CA GLU A 132 -4.39 -10.60 14.92
C GLU A 132 -3.92 -12.07 14.83
N PRO A 133 -3.52 -12.70 15.96
CA PRO A 133 -2.96 -14.06 15.97
C PRO A 133 -3.82 -15.13 15.30
N LEU A 134 -5.15 -14.95 15.27
CA LEU A 134 -6.05 -15.88 14.58
C LEU A 134 -5.75 -16.01 13.08
N LEU A 135 -5.21 -14.97 12.44
CA LEU A 135 -4.79 -15.01 11.03
C LEU A 135 -3.62 -15.99 10.78
N PHE A 136 -2.88 -16.38 11.81
CA PHE A 136 -1.74 -17.30 11.69
C PHE A 136 -2.01 -18.68 12.30
N THR A 137 -2.96 -18.75 13.24
CA THR A 137 -3.21 -19.95 14.05
C THR A 137 -4.49 -20.69 13.69
N LYS A 138 -5.35 -20.08 12.85
CA LYS A 138 -6.60 -20.66 12.35
C LYS A 138 -6.71 -20.49 10.83
N PRO A 139 -7.56 -21.29 10.15
CA PRO A 139 -7.83 -21.10 8.74
C PRO A 139 -8.42 -19.72 8.44
N GLN A 140 -8.15 -19.22 7.24
CA GLN A 140 -8.77 -18.03 6.69
C GLN A 140 -9.66 -18.47 5.52
N TYR A 141 -10.95 -18.19 5.63
CA TYR A 141 -11.95 -18.47 4.61
C TYR A 141 -12.32 -17.18 3.90
N ASN A 142 -12.55 -17.26 2.60
CA ASN A 142 -12.92 -16.12 1.78
C ASN A 142 -14.11 -16.49 0.90
N THR A 143 -15.17 -15.69 0.96
CA THR A 143 -16.39 -15.86 0.16
C THR A 143 -16.22 -15.53 -1.34
N TRP A 144 -15.05 -15.05 -1.79
CA TRP A 144 -14.82 -14.69 -3.19
C TRP A 144 -14.90 -15.87 -4.15
N ILE A 145 -14.29 -17.01 -3.82
CA ILE A 145 -14.34 -18.18 -4.71
C ILE A 145 -15.77 -18.72 -4.80
N GLU A 146 -16.49 -18.72 -3.67
CA GLU A 146 -17.83 -19.28 -3.57
C GLU A 146 -18.89 -18.36 -4.20
N LEU A 147 -18.89 -17.08 -3.82
CA LEU A 147 -19.97 -16.14 -4.15
C LEU A 147 -19.56 -15.13 -5.21
N THR A 148 -18.27 -14.99 -5.48
CA THR A 148 -17.69 -13.98 -6.39
C THR A 148 -18.26 -12.59 -6.10
N TYR A 149 -19.26 -12.15 -6.87
CA TYR A 149 -19.87 -10.83 -6.75
C TYR A 149 -21.26 -10.84 -6.08
N ASN A 150 -21.85 -12.01 -5.82
CA ASN A 150 -23.18 -12.15 -5.24
C ASN A 150 -23.12 -12.30 -3.70
N GLN A 151 -22.36 -11.44 -3.02
CA GLN A 151 -22.28 -11.48 -1.56
C GLN A 151 -23.64 -11.13 -0.94
N ASN A 152 -24.26 -12.09 -0.28
CA ASN A 152 -25.57 -11.93 0.35
C ASN A 152 -25.68 -12.75 1.64
N GLU A 153 -26.67 -12.40 2.46
CA GLU A 153 -26.80 -12.91 3.82
C GLU A 153 -27.01 -14.42 3.90
N ASP A 154 -27.88 -14.97 3.07
CA ASP A 154 -28.26 -16.39 3.13
C ASP A 154 -27.09 -17.27 2.68
N ASP A 155 -26.48 -16.97 1.53
CA ASP A 155 -25.39 -17.79 0.98
C ASP A 155 -24.11 -17.71 1.84
N ILE A 156 -23.85 -16.58 2.52
CA ILE A 156 -22.72 -16.46 3.45
C ILE A 156 -22.92 -17.35 4.68
N LEU A 157 -24.14 -17.41 5.21
CA LEU A 157 -24.47 -18.30 6.33
C LEU A 157 -24.42 -19.77 5.91
N GLU A 158 -24.92 -20.10 4.71
CA GLU A 158 -24.83 -21.44 4.16
C GLU A 158 -23.37 -21.89 3.99
N TYR A 159 -22.52 -21.05 3.40
CA TYR A 159 -21.10 -21.33 3.25
C TYR A 159 -20.40 -21.55 4.59
N ALA A 160 -20.68 -20.70 5.58
CA ALA A 160 -20.12 -20.85 6.93
C ALA A 160 -20.59 -22.14 7.61
N GLN A 161 -21.85 -22.53 7.41
CA GLN A 161 -22.40 -23.77 7.99
C GLN A 161 -21.78 -25.00 7.33
N ALA A 162 -21.65 -25.01 6.00
CA ALA A 162 -21.02 -26.09 5.26
C ALA A 162 -19.58 -26.34 5.73
N ILE A 163 -18.80 -25.29 6.03
CA ILE A 163 -17.45 -25.42 6.60
C ILE A 163 -17.48 -26.25 7.90
N ILE A 164 -18.43 -25.96 8.80
CA ILE A 164 -18.56 -26.66 10.08
C ILE A 164 -19.08 -28.08 9.88
N ASP A 165 -20.07 -28.27 9.01
CA ASP A 165 -20.69 -29.57 8.74
C ASP A 165 -19.70 -30.56 8.11
N GLU A 166 -18.79 -30.07 7.27
CA GLU A 166 -17.68 -30.85 6.69
C GLU A 166 -16.51 -31.07 7.68
N GLY A 167 -16.66 -30.65 8.94
CA GLY A 167 -15.71 -30.92 10.02
C GLY A 167 -14.48 -30.02 10.03
N TYR A 168 -14.46 -28.93 9.25
CA TYR A 168 -13.39 -27.94 9.32
C TYR A 168 -13.56 -27.02 10.54
N PRO A 169 -12.45 -26.60 11.18
CA PRO A 169 -12.54 -25.72 12.34
C PRO A 169 -12.90 -24.29 11.92
N PRO A 170 -13.66 -23.54 12.74
CA PRO A 170 -13.87 -22.13 12.49
C PRO A 170 -12.55 -21.34 12.60
N GLY A 171 -12.50 -20.23 11.87
CA GLY A 171 -11.35 -19.34 11.80
C GLY A 171 -11.76 -17.92 11.47
N VAL A 172 -11.00 -17.24 10.61
CA VAL A 172 -11.40 -15.92 10.11
C VAL A 172 -12.19 -16.10 8.83
N LEU A 173 -13.43 -15.59 8.78
CA LEU A 173 -14.26 -15.57 7.59
C LEU A 173 -14.27 -14.15 7.00
N MET A 174 -13.69 -13.99 5.82
CA MET A 174 -13.70 -12.73 5.09
C MET A 174 -14.89 -12.69 4.13
N ILE A 175 -15.76 -11.69 4.33
CA ILE A 175 -16.79 -11.29 3.38
C ILE A 175 -16.12 -10.38 2.34
N ASP A 176 -15.98 -10.90 1.12
CA ASP A 176 -15.29 -10.19 0.03
C ASP A 176 -16.16 -9.08 -0.59
N ASP A 177 -15.67 -8.52 -1.69
CA ASP A 177 -16.22 -7.40 -2.43
C ASP A 177 -17.70 -7.57 -2.79
N ASN A 178 -18.42 -6.44 -2.89
CA ASN A 178 -19.85 -6.32 -3.11
C ASN A 178 -20.72 -6.73 -1.91
N TRP A 179 -20.29 -6.57 -0.66
CA TRP A 179 -21.24 -6.53 0.45
C TRP A 179 -22.00 -5.18 0.47
N GLN A 180 -21.34 -4.09 0.08
CA GLN A 180 -21.93 -2.75 0.00
C GLN A 180 -22.66 -2.46 -1.31
N GLU A 181 -23.64 -1.55 -1.27
CA GLU A 181 -24.47 -1.17 -2.42
C GLU A 181 -23.67 -0.62 -3.62
N SER A 182 -22.60 0.11 -3.35
CA SER A 182 -21.67 0.66 -4.36
C SER A 182 -20.33 0.94 -3.69
N TYR A 183 -19.22 0.93 -4.43
CA TYR A 183 -17.92 1.33 -3.89
C TYR A 183 -17.99 2.72 -3.25
N GLY A 184 -17.44 2.85 -2.04
CA GLY A 184 -17.50 4.05 -1.21
C GLY A 184 -18.73 4.15 -0.30
N THR A 185 -19.74 3.30 -0.46
CA THR A 185 -20.82 3.15 0.52
C THR A 185 -20.37 2.20 1.62
N TRP A 186 -20.07 2.69 2.82
CA TRP A 186 -19.61 1.83 3.92
C TRP A 186 -20.76 1.29 4.78
N ALA A 187 -21.73 0.66 4.11
CA ALA A 187 -22.87 0.02 4.73
C ALA A 187 -23.33 -1.19 3.92
N PHE A 188 -23.80 -2.25 4.61
CA PHE A 188 -24.35 -3.44 3.96
C PHE A 188 -25.55 -3.06 3.09
N SER A 189 -25.61 -3.61 1.87
CA SER A 189 -26.75 -3.36 0.99
C SER A 189 -28.01 -4.03 1.54
N ALA A 190 -29.04 -3.23 1.82
CA ALA A 190 -30.36 -3.74 2.24
C ALA A 190 -31.06 -4.64 1.18
N ARG A 191 -30.54 -4.66 -0.05
CA ARG A 191 -31.01 -5.56 -1.11
C ARG A 191 -30.52 -6.99 -0.90
N ARG A 192 -29.32 -7.16 -0.34
CA ARG A 192 -28.64 -8.46 -0.17
C ARG A 192 -28.54 -8.92 1.29
N PHE A 193 -28.70 -8.00 2.23
CA PHE A 193 -28.60 -8.24 3.67
C PHE A 193 -29.83 -7.65 4.35
N LYS A 194 -30.66 -8.50 4.97
CA LYS A 194 -31.90 -8.09 5.65
C LYS A 194 -31.64 -7.82 7.12
N ASP A 195 -30.80 -8.62 7.75
CA ASP A 195 -30.32 -8.45 9.11
C ASP A 195 -28.80 -8.74 9.20
N PRO A 196 -27.95 -7.84 8.66
CA PRO A 196 -26.50 -8.03 8.71
C PRO A 196 -25.98 -8.16 10.14
N LYS A 197 -26.65 -7.53 11.13
CA LYS A 197 -26.28 -7.67 12.54
C LYS A 197 -26.54 -9.08 13.05
N GLY A 198 -27.71 -9.65 12.72
CA GLY A 198 -28.05 -11.03 13.03
C GLY A 198 -27.14 -12.04 12.34
N MET A 199 -26.82 -11.82 11.06
CA MET A 199 -25.85 -12.62 10.31
C MET A 199 -24.49 -12.67 11.00
N ILE A 200 -23.90 -11.51 11.32
CA ILE A 200 -22.61 -11.43 12.01
C ILE A 200 -22.67 -12.12 13.37
N LYS A 201 -23.78 -11.96 14.11
CA LYS A 201 -23.96 -12.67 15.38
C LYS A 201 -23.93 -14.19 15.19
N LYS A 202 -24.67 -14.73 14.21
CA LYS A 202 -24.68 -16.17 13.92
C LYS A 202 -23.27 -16.69 13.57
N LEU A 203 -22.55 -15.97 12.72
CA LEU A 203 -21.17 -16.31 12.36
C LEU A 203 -20.24 -16.34 13.58
N HIS A 204 -20.36 -15.37 14.49
CA HIS A 204 -19.63 -15.37 15.75
C HIS A 204 -20.05 -16.53 16.67
N ASP A 205 -21.34 -16.84 16.75
CA ASP A 205 -21.85 -17.97 17.55
C ASP A 205 -21.31 -19.32 17.02
N MET A 206 -21.04 -19.42 15.71
CA MET A 206 -20.38 -20.56 15.06
C MET A 206 -18.84 -20.59 15.29
N GLY A 207 -18.29 -19.55 15.92
CA GLY A 207 -16.87 -19.44 16.27
C GLY A 207 -16.02 -18.71 15.23
N PHE A 208 -16.61 -18.15 14.16
CA PHE A 208 -15.85 -17.36 13.19
C PHE A 208 -15.54 -15.96 13.71
N GLN A 209 -14.37 -15.44 13.36
CA GLN A 209 -14.09 -14.01 13.40
C GLN A 209 -14.36 -13.41 12.02
N VAL A 210 -15.22 -12.39 11.94
CA VAL A 210 -15.61 -11.84 10.64
C VAL A 210 -14.72 -10.68 10.25
N MET A 211 -14.18 -10.74 9.03
CA MET A 211 -13.49 -9.65 8.35
C MET A 211 -14.34 -9.20 7.17
N VAL A 212 -14.32 -7.90 6.86
CA VAL A 212 -15.06 -7.34 5.72
C VAL A 212 -14.08 -6.62 4.81
N TRP A 213 -14.13 -6.95 3.52
CA TRP A 213 -13.25 -6.34 2.52
C TRP A 213 -13.62 -4.87 2.28
N VAL A 214 -12.62 -3.98 2.28
CA VAL A 214 -12.81 -2.55 1.99
C VAL A 214 -11.73 -2.07 1.03
N CYS A 215 -12.04 -1.04 0.23
CA CYS A 215 -11.08 -0.43 -0.68
C CYS A 215 -11.24 1.10 -0.73
N PRO A 216 -10.20 1.85 -1.12
CA PRO A 216 -10.24 3.31 -1.18
C PRO A 216 -10.88 3.83 -2.48
N PHE A 217 -11.80 3.06 -3.07
CA PHE A 217 -12.45 3.42 -4.33
C PHE A 217 -13.89 3.82 -4.10
N VAL A 218 -14.36 4.78 -4.91
CA VAL A 218 -15.70 5.35 -4.83
C VAL A 218 -16.33 5.36 -6.22
N SER A 219 -17.53 4.80 -6.35
CA SER A 219 -18.29 4.82 -7.61
C SER A 219 -18.71 6.25 -7.96
N ALA A 220 -18.42 6.67 -9.20
CA ALA A 220 -18.59 8.06 -9.63
C ALA A 220 -20.05 8.56 -9.63
N ASP A 221 -21.01 7.68 -9.92
CA ASP A 221 -22.42 8.02 -9.93
C ASP A 221 -23.10 7.78 -8.56
N THR A 222 -22.55 8.40 -7.52
CA THR A 222 -23.09 8.27 -6.15
C THR A 222 -23.13 9.61 -5.43
N ALA A 223 -24.00 9.72 -4.41
CA ALA A 223 -24.03 10.88 -3.53
C ALA A 223 -22.71 11.03 -2.73
N VAL A 224 -22.10 9.91 -2.35
CA VAL A 224 -20.80 9.86 -1.66
C VAL A 224 -19.72 10.48 -2.53
N PHE A 225 -19.63 10.10 -3.81
CA PHE A 225 -18.68 10.71 -4.74
C PHE A 225 -18.85 12.23 -4.83
N ARG A 226 -20.08 12.72 -5.02
CA ARG A 226 -20.34 14.17 -5.14
C ARG A 226 -19.93 14.93 -3.87
N HIS A 227 -20.17 14.34 -2.70
CA HIS A 227 -19.74 14.91 -1.44
C HIS A 227 -18.21 14.96 -1.33
N LEU A 228 -17.52 13.83 -1.54
CA LEU A 228 -16.06 13.75 -1.44
C LEU A 228 -15.34 14.63 -2.47
N ALA A 229 -15.87 14.72 -3.69
CA ALA A 229 -15.35 15.62 -4.72
C ALA A 229 -15.47 17.09 -4.30
N LYS A 230 -16.58 17.49 -3.68
CA LYS A 230 -16.79 18.85 -3.16
C LYS A 230 -15.81 19.18 -2.03
N GLU A 231 -15.54 18.21 -1.15
CA GLU A 231 -14.59 18.35 -0.02
C GLU A 231 -13.12 18.19 -0.44
N GLY A 232 -12.82 17.90 -1.71
CA GLY A 232 -11.46 17.72 -2.19
C GLY A 232 -10.78 16.44 -1.69
N MET A 233 -11.55 15.41 -1.32
CA MET A 233 -11.05 14.15 -0.72
C MET A 233 -10.79 13.04 -1.75
N LEU A 234 -10.77 13.37 -3.03
CA LEU A 234 -10.53 12.41 -4.12
C LEU A 234 -9.27 12.80 -4.87
N LEU A 235 -8.49 11.80 -5.30
CA LEU A 235 -7.36 12.04 -6.19
C LEU A 235 -7.82 12.78 -7.43
N LEU A 236 -7.06 13.81 -7.82
CA LEU A 236 -7.39 14.68 -8.93
C LEU A 236 -6.74 14.19 -10.23
N ASP A 237 -7.44 14.41 -11.35
CA ASP A 237 -6.88 14.20 -12.68
C ASP A 237 -5.76 15.23 -12.92
N SER A 238 -4.56 14.75 -13.26
CA SER A 238 -3.40 15.60 -13.57
C SER A 238 -3.51 16.24 -14.96
N ALA A 239 -4.39 15.73 -15.83
CA ALA A 239 -4.55 16.17 -17.21
C ALA A 239 -5.77 17.08 -17.40
N ARG A 240 -5.52 18.17 -18.14
CA ARG A 240 -6.52 19.15 -18.64
C ARG A 240 -7.50 18.48 -19.62
N THR A 241 -8.45 17.68 -19.12
CA THR A 241 -9.53 17.16 -19.98
C THR A 241 -10.33 18.34 -20.57
N PRO A 242 -10.78 18.26 -21.84
CA PRO A 242 -11.57 19.32 -22.46
C PRO A 242 -12.77 19.68 -21.58
N LYS A 243 -13.10 20.97 -21.49
CA LYS A 243 -14.33 21.45 -20.84
C LYS A 243 -15.51 20.64 -21.37
N VAL A 244 -16.05 19.74 -20.55
CA VAL A 244 -17.40 19.21 -20.81
C VAL A 244 -18.33 20.38 -20.55
N LEU A 245 -19.15 20.72 -21.55
CA LEU A 245 -19.89 21.98 -21.73
C LEU A 245 -20.82 22.42 -20.58
N TRP A 246 -20.93 21.67 -19.48
CA TRP A 246 -21.97 21.85 -18.47
C TRP A 246 -21.50 21.88 -17.02
N THR A 247 -20.19 21.76 -16.70
CA THR A 247 -19.69 21.78 -15.31
C THR A 247 -18.34 22.46 -15.14
N ASN A 248 -18.08 23.00 -13.94
CA ASN A 248 -16.77 23.53 -13.54
C ASN A 248 -15.77 22.36 -13.40
N THR A 249 -14.70 22.36 -14.20
CA THR A 249 -13.73 21.26 -14.31
C THR A 249 -12.43 21.49 -13.53
N ILE A 250 -12.32 22.61 -12.81
CA ILE A 250 -11.16 22.91 -11.96
C ILE A 250 -11.29 21.98 -10.73
N ASN A 251 -10.40 20.98 -10.61
CA ASN A 251 -10.41 19.91 -9.58
C ASN A 251 -11.32 18.72 -9.89
N LYS A 252 -11.31 18.24 -11.13
CA LYS A 252 -11.98 16.99 -11.49
C LYS A 252 -11.29 15.79 -10.81
N ALA A 253 -12.07 14.98 -10.09
CA ALA A 253 -11.60 13.71 -9.56
C ALA A 253 -11.17 12.76 -10.70
N ALA A 254 -10.02 12.10 -10.53
CA ALA A 254 -9.52 11.09 -11.45
C ALA A 254 -10.42 9.85 -11.42
N LEU A 255 -10.74 9.30 -12.60
CA LEU A 255 -11.44 8.02 -12.74
C LEU A 255 -10.45 6.96 -13.23
N ILE A 256 -10.22 5.96 -12.39
CA ILE A 256 -9.21 4.92 -12.61
C ILE A 256 -9.94 3.64 -13.04
N ARG A 257 -9.49 3.02 -14.13
CA ARG A 257 -9.95 1.68 -14.54
C ARG A 257 -9.29 0.62 -13.67
N ARG A 258 -10.10 -0.31 -13.19
CA ARG A 258 -9.74 -1.41 -12.30
C ARG A 258 -10.52 -2.68 -12.68
N CYS A 259 -10.22 -3.79 -12.03
CA CYS A 259 -10.85 -5.10 -12.30
C CYS A 259 -12.38 -5.04 -12.34
N ASN A 260 -13.01 -4.22 -11.48
CA ASN A 260 -14.47 -4.10 -11.37
C ASN A 260 -15.01 -2.78 -11.98
N GLY A 261 -14.39 -2.29 -13.06
CA GLY A 261 -14.89 -1.14 -13.82
C GLY A 261 -14.07 0.14 -13.63
N ALA A 262 -14.74 1.28 -13.45
CA ALA A 262 -14.11 2.58 -13.24
C ALA A 262 -14.59 3.22 -11.94
N SER A 263 -13.66 3.74 -11.14
CA SER A 263 -13.97 4.38 -9.86
C SER A 263 -13.04 5.56 -9.62
N ALA A 264 -13.48 6.51 -8.82
CA ALA A 264 -12.58 7.47 -8.19
C ALA A 264 -11.81 6.81 -7.05
N CYS A 265 -10.67 7.38 -6.68
CA CYS A 265 -9.86 6.93 -5.57
C CYS A 265 -9.81 8.02 -4.51
N LEU A 266 -9.93 7.64 -3.23
CA LEU A 266 -9.75 8.55 -2.11
C LEU A 266 -8.32 9.10 -2.13
N ASP A 267 -8.19 10.38 -1.83
CA ASP A 267 -6.92 10.98 -1.45
C ASP A 267 -6.70 10.75 0.05
N LEU A 268 -5.64 10.01 0.39
CA LEU A 268 -5.27 9.66 1.77
C LEU A 268 -3.97 10.36 2.21
N SER A 269 -3.54 11.39 1.46
CA SER A 269 -2.32 12.15 1.74
C SER A 269 -2.48 13.22 2.83
#